data_AF-A0A2E7M6Y6-F1
#
_entry.id   AF-A0A2E7M6Y6-F1
#
_cell.length_a   1.000
_cell.length_b   1.000
_cell.length_c   1.000
_cell.angle_alpha   90.00
_cell.angle_beta   90.00
_cell.angle_gamma   90.00
#
_symmetry.space_group_name_H-M   'P 1'
#
loop_
_entity.id
_entity.type
_entity.pdbx_description
1 polymer ?
#
loop_
_entity_poly.entity_id
_entity_poly.type
_entity_poly.pdbx_seq_one_letter_code
_entity_poly.pdbx_strand_id
1 'polypeptide(L)'
;MKRLSPRTPLALFPLLALLVGVGCQDVTVVEAPEEEGDEPGECDDDVDNDLDGDFDCDDEGCAGSDLCDDAGDDDDAGDDDDTADDDDTADDDDDIPDDDDIPGPDPVDCLL
;
A
#
# COMPACT_ATOMS: atom_id res chain seq x y z
N MET A 1 -69.87 50.72 2.94
CA MET A 1 -69.26 49.41 3.29
C MET A 1 -68.41 48.95 2.10
N LYS A 2 -67.08 49.10 2.17
CA LYS A 2 -66.15 48.78 1.07
C LYS A 2 -65.57 47.39 1.34
N ARG A 3 -65.86 46.40 0.49
CA ARG A 3 -65.30 45.05 0.61
C ARG A 3 -63.89 45.04 0.02
N LEU A 4 -62.89 44.93 0.88
CA LEU A 4 -61.49 44.73 0.47
C LEU A 4 -61.32 43.25 0.10
N SER A 5 -60.95 42.96 -1.15
CA SER A 5 -60.66 41.59 -1.58
C SER A 5 -59.22 41.20 -1.19
N PRO A 6 -58.98 40.00 -0.65
CA PRO A 6 -57.63 39.51 -0.36
C PRO A 6 -56.98 39.10 -1.68
N ARG A 7 -55.93 39.83 -2.09
CA ARG A 7 -55.04 39.42 -3.17
C ARG A 7 -54.10 38.36 -2.61
N THR A 8 -54.39 37.10 -2.86
CA THR A 8 -53.53 35.97 -2.50
C THR A 8 -52.18 36.10 -3.24
N PRO A 9 -51.03 36.16 -2.53
CA PRO A 9 -49.72 36.25 -3.15
C PRO A 9 -49.28 34.85 -3.61
N LEU A 10 -49.86 34.38 -4.71
CA LEU A 10 -49.59 33.06 -5.30
C LEU A 10 -48.20 32.96 -5.96
N ALA A 11 -47.43 34.05 -6.01
CA ALA A 11 -46.15 34.15 -6.71
C ALA A 11 -44.91 33.83 -5.85
N LEU A 12 -45.05 33.60 -4.54
CA LEU A 12 -43.89 33.41 -3.64
C LEU A 12 -43.49 31.94 -3.43
N PHE A 13 -44.37 30.99 -3.75
CA PHE A 13 -44.12 29.55 -3.63
C PHE A 13 -43.03 28.98 -4.57
N PRO A 14 -42.92 29.37 -5.86
CA PRO A 14 -41.91 28.79 -6.74
C PRO A 14 -40.48 29.25 -6.38
N LEU A 15 -40.33 30.46 -5.81
CA LEU A 15 -39.04 31.01 -5.42
C LEU A 15 -38.45 30.33 -4.17
N LEU A 16 -39.32 29.91 -3.24
CA LEU A 16 -38.92 29.12 -2.07
C LEU A 16 -38.53 27.68 -2.47
N ALA A 17 -39.24 27.08 -3.43
CA ALA A 17 -38.90 25.75 -3.95
C ALA A 17 -37.55 25.72 -4.68
N LEU A 18 -37.18 26.81 -5.38
CA LEU A 18 -35.87 26.95 -6.03
C LEU A 18 -34.71 27.00 -5.01
N LEU A 19 -34.92 27.65 -3.85
CA LEU A 19 -33.89 27.76 -2.79
C LEU A 19 -33.65 26.45 -2.03
N VAL A 20 -34.66 25.58 -1.94
CA VAL A 20 -34.55 24.28 -1.23
C VAL A 20 -33.99 23.17 -2.14
N GLY A 21 -34.11 23.30 -3.47
CA GLY A 21 -33.68 22.27 -4.43
C GLY A 21 -32.17 22.18 -4.72
N VAL A 22 -31.35 23.12 -4.25
CA VAL A 22 -29.89 23.15 -4.53
C VAL A 22 -29.06 22.46 -3.43
N GLY A 23 -29.69 21.91 -2.39
CA GLY A 23 -29.01 21.37 -1.21
C GLY A 23 -28.56 19.89 -1.28
N CYS A 24 -28.94 19.13 -2.30
CA CYS A 24 -28.51 17.73 -2.46
C CYS A 24 -27.39 17.62 -3.49
N GLN A 25 -26.27 18.28 -3.21
CA GLN A 25 -25.01 17.91 -3.83
C GLN A 25 -24.50 16.77 -2.94
N ASP A 26 -24.50 15.55 -3.45
CA ASP A 26 -23.79 14.44 -2.83
C ASP A 26 -22.32 14.87 -2.71
N VAL A 27 -21.95 15.38 -1.52
CA VAL A 27 -20.56 15.54 -1.13
C VAL A 27 -20.08 14.12 -0.92
N THR A 28 -19.60 13.50 -2.00
CA THR A 28 -18.74 12.34 -1.88
C THR A 28 -17.48 12.84 -1.21
N VAL A 29 -17.40 12.68 0.11
CA VAL A 29 -16.12 12.66 0.80
C VAL A 29 -15.43 11.44 0.21
N VAL A 30 -14.60 11.69 -0.79
CA VAL A 30 -13.63 10.70 -1.25
C VAL A 30 -12.62 10.69 -0.12
N GLU A 31 -12.69 9.69 0.74
CA GLU A 31 -11.53 9.39 1.58
C GLU A 31 -10.37 9.16 0.62
N ALA A 32 -9.22 9.75 0.94
CA ALA A 32 -8.03 9.53 0.14
C ALA A 32 -7.81 8.00 0.06
N PRO A 33 -7.32 7.48 -1.07
CA PRO A 33 -6.78 6.12 -1.05
C PRO A 33 -5.78 6.04 0.10
N GLU A 34 -5.84 4.94 0.86
CA GLU A 34 -4.77 4.57 1.78
C GLU A 34 -3.50 4.40 0.92
N GLU A 35 -2.36 4.91 1.37
CA GLU A 35 -1.08 4.80 0.66
C GLU A 35 -0.07 4.16 1.59
N GLU A 36 0.83 3.35 1.04
CA GLU A 36 1.85 2.66 1.82
C GLU A 36 2.80 3.63 2.54
N GLY A 37 3.11 3.31 3.80
CA GLY A 37 4.02 4.07 4.64
C GLY A 37 3.42 5.36 5.22
N ASP A 38 2.10 5.54 5.20
CA ASP A 38 1.44 6.69 5.83
C ASP A 38 1.11 6.44 7.32
N GLU A 39 1.03 5.17 7.74
CA GLU A 39 0.93 4.72 9.13
C GLU A 39 2.15 3.91 9.62
N PRO A 40 2.43 3.93 10.94
CA PRO A 40 3.54 3.16 11.49
C PRO A 40 3.27 1.64 11.44
N GLY A 41 4.20 0.90 10.84
CA GLY A 41 4.16 -0.56 10.76
C GLY A 41 3.56 -1.11 9.47
N GLU A 42 3.20 -0.27 8.51
CA GLU A 42 2.76 -0.72 7.18
C GLU A 42 3.95 -1.21 6.33
N CYS A 43 5.13 -0.61 6.50
CA CYS A 43 6.34 -1.04 5.80
C CYS A 43 7.03 -2.29 6.39
N ASP A 44 6.39 -3.06 7.28
CA ASP A 44 6.92 -4.34 7.81
C ASP A 44 5.88 -5.43 8.11
N ASP A 45 4.65 -5.31 7.59
CA ASP A 45 3.55 -6.20 7.93
C ASP A 45 3.15 -7.20 6.84
N ASP A 46 3.87 -7.23 5.72
CA ASP A 46 3.62 -8.11 4.56
C ASP A 46 2.24 -7.87 3.91
N VAL A 47 1.72 -6.64 3.99
CA VAL A 47 0.43 -6.22 3.40
C VAL A 47 0.66 -5.14 2.34
N ASP A 48 -0.28 -5.09 1.39
CA ASP A 48 -0.40 -4.09 0.32
C ASP A 48 -1.67 -3.27 0.62
N ASN A 49 -1.52 -2.28 1.50
CA ASN A 49 -2.53 -1.38 2.04
C ASN A 49 -3.08 -0.42 0.97
N ASP A 50 -2.34 -0.17 -0.11
CA ASP A 50 -2.76 0.69 -1.22
C ASP A 50 -3.26 -0.05 -2.47
N LEU A 51 -3.04 -1.38 -2.51
CA LEU A 51 -3.50 -2.35 -3.49
C LEU A 51 -2.90 -2.14 -4.90
N ASP A 52 -1.69 -1.60 -4.99
CA ASP A 52 -1.00 -1.36 -6.24
C ASP A 52 -0.16 -2.57 -6.72
N GLY A 53 0.10 -3.51 -5.80
CA GLY A 53 0.77 -4.78 -6.02
C GLY A 53 2.24 -4.84 -5.58
N ASP A 54 2.80 -3.73 -5.11
CA ASP A 54 4.06 -3.69 -4.39
C ASP A 54 3.77 -3.80 -2.86
N PHE A 55 4.72 -4.33 -2.09
CA PHE A 55 4.53 -4.65 -0.66
C PHE A 55 5.70 -4.08 0.15
N ASP A 56 5.42 -3.49 1.30
CA ASP A 56 6.42 -3.00 2.25
C ASP A 56 7.56 -2.22 1.57
N CYS A 57 8.81 -2.66 1.72
CA CYS A 57 10.00 -2.02 1.18
C CYS A 57 10.18 -2.15 -0.34
N ASP A 58 9.39 -3.00 -1.00
CA ASP A 58 9.31 -3.00 -2.47
C ASP A 58 8.39 -1.86 -2.98
N ASP A 59 7.61 -1.25 -2.09
CA ASP A 59 6.71 -0.12 -2.39
C ASP A 59 7.43 1.25 -2.38
N GLU A 60 7.07 2.14 -3.33
CA GLU A 60 7.65 3.49 -3.44
C GLU A 60 7.26 4.42 -2.28
N GLY A 61 6.09 4.22 -1.67
CA GLY A 61 5.57 4.90 -0.48
C GLY A 61 6.40 4.64 0.78
N CYS A 62 7.00 3.45 0.88
CA CYS A 62 7.91 3.08 1.95
C CYS A 62 9.36 3.57 1.76
N ALA A 63 9.65 4.30 0.69
CA ALA A 63 10.98 4.84 0.43
C ALA A 63 11.47 5.79 1.55
N GLY A 64 12.54 5.39 2.24
CA GLY A 64 13.12 6.15 3.36
C GLY A 64 12.48 5.85 4.72
N SER A 65 11.70 4.77 4.83
CA SER A 65 11.39 4.13 6.09
C SER A 65 12.67 3.56 6.72
N ASP A 66 12.88 3.79 8.02
CA ASP A 66 14.01 3.20 8.78
C ASP A 66 14.02 1.66 8.67
N LEU A 67 12.87 1.02 8.41
CA LEU A 67 12.73 -0.43 8.22
C LEU A 67 13.35 -0.91 6.92
N CYS A 68 13.33 -0.08 5.88
CA CYS A 68 13.81 -0.41 4.53
C CYS A 68 15.27 0.00 4.31
N ASP A 69 15.77 0.96 5.08
CA ASP A 69 17.17 1.39 5.04
C ASP A 69 18.13 0.39 5.74
N ASP A 70 17.65 -0.41 6.71
CA ASP A 70 18.46 -1.41 7.42
C ASP A 70 18.74 -2.67 6.57
N ALA A 71 18.03 -2.89 5.45
CA ALA A 71 18.29 -3.99 4.53
C ALA A 71 19.52 -3.75 3.61
N GLY A 72 20.16 -2.58 3.70
CA GLY A 72 21.25 -2.15 2.83
C GLY A 72 22.56 -1.78 3.54
N ASP A 73 22.64 -1.89 4.86
CA ASP A 73 23.91 -1.80 5.61
C ASP A 73 24.48 -3.20 5.92
N ASP A 74 24.20 -4.15 5.03
CA ASP A 74 25.17 -5.20 4.74
C ASP A 74 26.35 -4.52 4.02
N ASP A 75 27.14 -3.80 4.82
CA ASP A 75 28.58 -3.72 4.67
C ASP A 75 29.12 -5.17 4.67
N ASP A 76 28.80 -5.94 3.63
CA ASP A 76 29.67 -6.94 3.05
C ASP A 76 30.91 -6.19 2.54
N ALA A 77 31.68 -5.68 3.51
CA ALA A 77 33.11 -5.73 3.45
C ALA A 77 33.52 -7.22 3.42
N GLY A 78 33.15 -7.90 2.34
CA GLY A 78 33.93 -8.96 1.75
C GLY A 78 35.27 -8.34 1.40
N ASP A 79 36.15 -8.28 2.41
CA ASP A 79 37.59 -8.18 2.24
C ASP A 79 38.08 -9.53 1.69
N ASP A 80 37.64 -9.84 0.48
CA ASP A 80 38.23 -10.83 -0.40
C ASP A 80 39.43 -10.14 -1.08
N ASP A 81 40.54 -10.02 -0.34
CA ASP A 81 41.86 -9.75 -0.92
C ASP A 81 42.93 -10.64 -0.25
N ASP A 82 43.06 -11.83 -0.82
CA ASP A 82 44.32 -12.53 -1.10
C ASP A 82 45.36 -12.70 0.03
N THR A 83 45.20 -13.78 0.82
CA THR A 83 46.36 -14.59 1.19
C THR A 83 46.47 -15.81 0.27
N ALA A 84 46.85 -15.55 -0.97
CA ALA A 84 47.64 -16.51 -1.72
C ALA A 84 48.98 -16.72 -0.99
N ASP A 85 49.13 -17.81 -0.24
CA ASP A 85 50.27 -18.73 -0.27
C ASP A 85 50.10 -19.82 0.82
N ASP A 86 50.00 -21.08 0.37
CA ASP A 86 50.72 -22.25 0.89
C ASP A 86 49.89 -23.54 0.79
N ASP A 87 50.01 -24.18 -0.37
CA ASP A 87 50.26 -25.60 -0.63
C ASP A 87 49.65 -26.73 0.25
N ASP A 88 49.17 -27.74 -0.49
CA ASP A 88 48.89 -29.16 -0.16
C ASP A 88 47.52 -29.45 0.50
N THR A 89 46.54 -30.04 -0.19
CA THR A 89 46.60 -31.40 -0.76
C THR A 89 45.61 -31.62 -1.90
N ALA A 90 46.07 -32.34 -2.92
CA ALA A 90 45.30 -32.93 -4.00
C ALA A 90 44.18 -33.89 -3.54
N ASP A 91 43.20 -34.08 -4.45
CA ASP A 91 42.18 -35.14 -4.51
C ASP A 91 41.18 -35.21 -3.35
N ASP A 92 39.89 -34.92 -3.61
CA ASP A 92 39.00 -35.94 -4.18
C ASP A 92 37.68 -35.29 -4.61
N ASP A 93 37.23 -35.68 -5.81
CA ASP A 93 35.86 -35.54 -6.31
C ASP A 93 34.85 -35.97 -5.25
N ASP A 94 33.75 -35.22 -5.08
CA ASP A 94 32.42 -35.83 -4.92
C ASP A 94 31.33 -34.77 -5.13
N ASP A 95 30.64 -34.91 -6.25
CA ASP A 95 29.37 -34.30 -6.60
C ASP A 95 28.36 -34.40 -5.43
N ILE A 96 27.97 -33.25 -4.86
CA ILE A 96 26.67 -33.15 -4.19
C ILE A 96 25.81 -32.23 -5.04
N PRO A 97 24.87 -32.79 -5.83
CA PRO A 97 23.94 -32.00 -6.62
C PRO A 97 23.00 -31.20 -5.73
N ASP A 98 22.63 -30.03 -6.23
CA ASP A 98 21.72 -29.03 -5.68
C ASP A 98 20.50 -29.65 -4.97
N ASP A 99 20.27 -29.19 -3.74
CA ASP A 99 19.15 -29.54 -2.87
C ASP A 99 17.86 -28.86 -3.38
N ASP A 100 17.40 -29.26 -4.57
CA ASP A 100 16.11 -28.92 -5.21
C ASP A 100 14.89 -29.55 -4.47
N ASP A 101 15.01 -29.87 -3.17
CA ASP A 101 13.93 -30.40 -2.33
C ASP A 101 13.30 -29.30 -1.44
N ILE A 102 12.90 -28.17 -2.04
CA ILE A 102 11.82 -27.35 -1.48
C ILE A 102 10.50 -27.87 -2.07
N PRO A 103 9.70 -28.67 -1.33
CA PRO A 103 8.33 -28.93 -1.75
C PRO A 103 7.59 -27.58 -1.76
N GLY A 104 7.19 -27.14 -2.96
CA GLY A 104 6.45 -25.90 -3.15
C GLY A 104 5.18 -25.83 -2.30
N PRO A 105 4.69 -24.61 -1.99
CA PRO A 105 3.57 -24.44 -1.08
C PRO A 105 2.36 -25.21 -1.60
N ASP A 106 1.80 -26.01 -0.72
CA ASP A 106 0.57 -26.74 -0.93
C ASP A 106 -0.58 -25.75 -1.13
N PRO A 107 -1.35 -25.85 -2.24
CA PRO A 107 -2.42 -24.89 -2.55
C PRO A 107 -3.70 -25.11 -1.72
N VAL A 108 -3.58 -25.52 -0.45
CA VAL A 108 -4.73 -25.93 0.38
C VAL A 108 -5.14 -24.95 1.48
N ASP A 109 -4.50 -23.78 1.61
CA ASP A 109 -4.88 -22.78 2.62
C ASP A 109 -5.49 -21.46 2.07
N CYS A 110 -6.03 -21.46 0.85
CA CYS A 110 -6.95 -20.40 0.38
C CYS A 110 -8.43 -20.77 0.59
N LEU A 111 -8.78 -21.44 1.69
CA LEU A 111 -10.17 -21.79 1.98
C LEU A 111 -10.44 -21.88 3.49
N LEU A 112 -10.33 -20.73 4.17
CA LEU A 112 -11.16 -20.47 5.33
C LEU A 112 -11.61 -19.01 5.39
#